data_AF-A0A818MPF8-F1
#
_entry.id   AF-A0A818MPF8-F1
#
_cell.length_a   1.000
_cell.length_b   1.000
_cell.length_c   1.000
_cell.angle_alpha   90.00
_cell.angle_beta   90.00
_cell.angle_gamma   90.00
#
_symmetry.space_group_name_H-M   'P 1'
#
loop_
_entity.id
_entity.type
_entity.pdbx_description
1 polymer ?
#
loop_
_entity_poly.entity_id
_entity_poly.type
_entity_poly.pdbx_seq_one_letter_code
_entity_poly.pdbx_strand_id
1 'polypeptide(L)' 'MSDDRRRMPRDLRNLRACLICSLIKSAGMFEDDGCDNCEEYLSMKGNHDRVYECTSSNFEGMIALMHPEESWVAKWQR' A
#
# COMPACT_ATOMS: atom_id res chain seq x y z
N MET A 1 -7.99 12.27 15.45
CA MET A 1 -8.59 11.25 14.56
C MET A 1 -7.71 11.18 13.33
N SER A 2 -7.03 10.06 13.14
CA SER A 2 -6.09 9.83 12.05
C SER A 2 -6.80 9.96 10.70
N ASP A 3 -6.19 10.64 9.74
CA ASP A 3 -6.72 10.79 8.38
C ASP A 3 -6.48 9.50 7.58
N ASP A 4 -7.36 8.51 7.73
CA ASP A 4 -7.25 7.19 7.09
C ASP A 4 -7.52 7.21 5.57
N ARG A 5 -7.93 8.36 5.01
CA ARG A 5 -8.27 8.49 3.58
C ARG A 5 -7.08 8.28 2.65
N ARG A 6 -5.85 8.52 3.15
CA ARG A 6 -4.61 8.28 2.39
C ARG A 6 -4.22 6.79 2.30
N ARG A 7 -4.74 5.97 3.22
CA ARG A 7 -4.39 4.54 3.33
C ARG A 7 -5.40 3.61 2.69
N MET A 8 -6.68 4.00 2.66
CA MET A 8 -7.73 3.18 2.09
C MET A 8 -7.83 3.37 0.56
N PRO A 9 -7.86 2.28 -0.23
CA PRO A 9 -8.14 2.38 -1.66
C PRO A 9 -9.48 3.09 -1.93
N ARG A 10 -9.47 4.09 -2.83
CA ARG A 10 -10.68 4.85 -3.19
C ARG A 10 -11.71 4.00 -3.94
N ASP A 11 -11.24 3.06 -4.75
CA ASP A 11 -12.04 2.03 -5.41
C ASP A 11 -11.19 0.75 -5.58
N LEU A 12 -11.79 -0.30 -6.15
CA LEU A 12 -11.15 -1.62 -6.33
C LEU A 12 -10.47 -1.82 -7.68
N ARG A 13 -10.37 -0.77 -8.52
CA ARG A 13 -9.74 -0.87 -9.84
C ARG A 13 -8.26 -0.58 -9.74
N ASN A 14 -7.48 -1.26 -10.60
CA ASN A 14 -6.03 -1.04 -10.72
C ASN A 14 -5.29 -1.07 -9.38
N LEU A 15 -5.72 -1.95 -8.47
CA LEU A 15 -5.04 -2.17 -7.21
C LEU A 15 -3.69 -2.82 -7.44
N ARG A 16 -2.73 -2.41 -6.62
CA ARG A 16 -1.37 -2.95 -6.59
C ARG A 16 -0.95 -3.13 -5.15
N ALA A 17 -0.13 -4.15 -4.90
CA ALA A 17 0.49 -4.40 -3.61
C ALA A 17 1.95 -3.94 -3.65
N CYS A 18 2.39 -3.18 -2.65
CA CYS A 18 3.81 -2.83 -2.49
C CYS A 18 4.64 -4.09 -2.28
N LEU A 19 5.72 -4.25 -3.05
CA LEU A 19 6.58 -5.44 -2.99
C LEU A 19 7.39 -5.54 -1.68
N ILE A 20 7.47 -4.45 -0.91
CA ILE A 20 8.24 -4.41 0.35
C ILE A 20 7.35 -4.65 1.58
N CYS A 21 6.18 -4.00 1.66
CA CYS A 21 5.34 -4.06 2.87
C CYS A 21 3.92 -4.62 2.63
N SER A 22 3.62 -5.05 1.40
CA SER A 22 2.30 -5.60 1.02
C SER A 22 1.11 -4.65 1.13
N LEU A 23 1.32 -3.35 1.41
CA LEU A 23 0.24 -2.35 1.42
C LEU A 23 -0.45 -2.31 0.05
N ILE A 24 -1.78 -2.33 0.03
CA ILE A 24 -2.58 -2.32 -1.19
C ILE A 24 -3.21 -0.94 -1.38
N LYS A 25 -2.95 -0.33 -2.54
CA LYS A 25 -3.61 0.91 -3.02
C LYS A 25 -3.81 0.85 -4.54
N SER A 26 -4.54 1.81 -5.11
CA SER A 26 -4.52 2.01 -6.56
C SER A 26 -3.16 2.54 -7.02
N ALA A 27 -2.80 2.26 -8.28
CA ALA A 27 -1.57 2.81 -8.88
C ALA A 27 -1.47 4.34 -8.73
N GLY A 28 -2.56 5.05 -9.02
CA GLY A 28 -2.61 6.52 -8.90
C GLY A 28 -2.41 7.02 -7.47
N MET A 29 -2.86 6.28 -6.45
CA MET A 29 -2.59 6.65 -5.05
C MET A 29 -1.13 6.46 -4.65
N PHE A 30 -0.44 5.45 -5.18
CA PHE A 30 1.01 5.33 -4.98
C PHE A 30 1.76 6.45 -5.69
N GLU A 31 1.29 6.90 -6.85
CA GLU A 31 1.88 8.03 -7.57
C GLU A 31 1.61 9.36 -6.86
N ASP A 32 0.40 9.60 -6.35
CA ASP A 32 0.02 10.83 -5.66
C ASP A 32 0.73 10.99 -4.30
N ASP A 33 0.75 9.92 -3.50
CA ASP A 33 1.10 9.97 -2.08
C ASP A 33 2.27 9.06 -1.68
N GLY A 34 2.68 8.14 -2.55
CA GLY A 34 3.66 7.11 -2.21
C GLY A 34 3.08 5.99 -1.34
N CYS A 35 3.97 5.12 -0.87
CA CYS A 35 3.62 4.08 0.10
C CYS A 35 3.79 4.60 1.54
N ASP A 36 2.75 4.51 2.37
CA ASP A 36 2.79 4.99 3.76
C ASP A 36 3.94 4.39 4.59
N ASN A 37 4.37 3.18 4.25
CA ASN A 37 5.37 2.44 5.01
C ASN A 37 6.78 2.54 4.41
N CYS A 38 6.90 2.92 3.13
CA CYS A 38 8.12 2.70 2.36
C CYS A 38 8.57 3.91 1.53
N GLU A 39 7.81 5.01 1.51
CA GLU A 39 8.07 6.12 0.60
C GLU A 39 9.46 6.74 0.79
N GLU A 40 9.95 6.81 2.03
CA GLU A 40 11.25 7.39 2.39
C GLU A 40 12.43 6.81 1.56
N TYR A 41 12.33 5.54 1.14
CA TYR A 41 13.38 4.88 0.35
C TYR A 41 12.92 4.36 -1.02
N LEU A 42 11.61 4.24 -1.27
CA LEU A 42 11.11 3.84 -2.60
C LEU A 42 10.88 5.03 -3.53
N SER A 43 10.60 6.24 -3.00
CA SER A 43 10.44 7.47 -3.77
C SER A 43 9.49 7.32 -4.97
N MET A 44 8.29 6.76 -4.71
CA MET A 44 7.27 6.52 -5.73
C MET A 44 6.44 7.77 -6.04
N LYS A 45 6.40 8.73 -5.11
CA LYS A 45 5.59 9.93 -5.27
C LYS A 45 6.03 10.74 -6.50
N GLY A 46 5.07 11.02 -7.38
CA GLY A 46 5.27 11.72 -8.65
C GLY A 46 6.08 10.92 -9.67
N ASN A 47 6.29 9.62 -9.46
CA ASN A 47 7.11 8.78 -10.32
C ASN A 47 6.37 7.48 -10.71
N HIS A 48 5.65 7.55 -11.83
CA HIS A 48 4.89 6.44 -12.40
C HIS A 48 5.73 5.17 -12.61
N ASP A 49 6.91 5.28 -13.20
CA ASP A 49 7.78 4.13 -13.46
C ASP A 49 8.17 3.41 -12.15
N ARG A 50 8.53 4.19 -11.12
CA ARG A 50 8.85 3.63 -9.79
C ARG A 50 7.67 2.90 -9.16
N VAL A 51 6.44 3.39 -9.34
CA VAL A 51 5.24 2.67 -8.87
C VAL A 51 5.18 1.28 -9.49
N TYR A 52 5.40 1.15 -10.80
CA TYR A 52 5.30 -0.15 -11.49
C TYR A 52 6.47 -1.08 -11.16
N GLU A 53 7.66 -0.55 -10.88
CA GLU A 53 8.82 -1.33 -10.42
C GLU A 53 8.67 -1.84 -8.98
N CYS A 54 8.05 -1.04 -8.11
CA CYS A 54 8.01 -1.30 -6.66
C CYS A 54 6.70 -1.93 -6.18
N THR A 55 5.73 -2.17 -7.08
CA THR A 55 4.42 -2.74 -6.75
C THR A 55 3.98 -3.79 -7.78
N SER A 56 3.15 -4.75 -7.38
CA SER A 56 2.58 -5.78 -8.25
C SER A 56 1.06 -5.67 -8.32
N SER A 57 0.48 -5.79 -9.52
CA SER A 57 -0.97 -5.99 -9.70
C SER A 57 -1.40 -7.45 -9.50
N ASN A 58 -0.44 -8.37 -9.41
CA ASN A 58 -0.69 -9.79 -9.20
C ASN A 58 -0.45 -10.12 -7.72
N PHE A 59 -1.50 -9.99 -6.91
CA PHE A 59 -1.55 -10.35 -5.50
C PHE A 59 -2.82 -11.16 -5.22
N GLU A 60 -2.85 -11.89 -4.11
CA GLU A 60 -4.01 -12.68 -3.69
C GLU A 60 -4.42 -12.32 -2.27
N GLY A 61 -5.73 -12.17 -2.05
CA GLY A 61 -6.30 -11.80 -0.75
C GLY A 61 -6.08 -10.33 -0.39
N MET A 62 -6.80 -9.87 0.65
CA MET A 62 -6.63 -8.55 1.23
C MET A 62 -7.00 -8.57 2.72
N ILE A 63 -6.34 -7.74 3.51
CA ILE A 63 -6.56 -7.62 4.96
C ILE A 63 -6.79 -6.15 5.29
N ALA A 64 -7.94 -5.82 5.85
CA ALA A 64 -8.18 -4.52 6.46
C ALA A 64 -7.59 -4.53 7.88
N LEU A 65 -6.34 -4.11 8.01
CA LEU A 65 -5.62 -4.12 9.29
C LEU A 65 -5.81 -2.78 10.04
N MET A 66 -6.60 -2.79 11.12
CA MET A 66 -6.95 -1.58 11.88
C MET A 66 -6.02 -1.33 13.08
N HIS A 67 -5.65 -2.39 13.81
CA HIS A 67 -4.81 -2.33 15.01
C HIS A 67 -3.63 -3.32 14.88
N PRO A 68 -2.55 -2.95 14.16
CA PRO A 68 -1.41 -3.83 13.90
C PRO A 68 -0.77 -4.40 15.17
N GLU A 69 -0.62 -3.59 16.21
CA GLU A 69 0.04 -3.93 17.47
C GLU A 69 -0.69 -5.03 18.28
N GLU A 70 -2.02 -5.06 18.19
CA GLU A 70 -2.89 -6.00 18.90
C GLU A 70 -3.27 -7.22 18.04
N SER A 71 -3.10 -7.15 16.72
CA SER A 71 -3.56 -8.18 15.79
C SER A 71 -2.61 -9.37 15.70
N TRP A 72 -3.13 -10.59 15.94
CA TRP A 72 -2.42 -11.83 15.65
C TRP A 72 -2.14 -12.00 14.15
N VAL A 73 -3.10 -11.60 13.29
CA VAL A 73 -2.95 -11.67 11.84
C VAL A 73 -1.78 -10.80 11.38
N ALA A 74 -1.62 -9.59 11.93
CA ALA A 74 -0.49 -8.73 11.62
C ALA A 74 0.85 -9.36 12.00
N LYS A 75 0.93 -9.95 13.21
CA LYS A 75 2.13 -10.66 13.68
C LYS A 75 2.52 -11.84 12.78
N TRP A 76 1.52 -12.51 12.20
CA TRP A 76 1.75 -13.62 11.28
C TRP A 76 2.20 -13.15 9.88
N GLN A 77 1.73 -11.98 9.44
CA GLN A 77 1.92 -11.47 8.07
C GLN A 77 3.25 -10.77 7.76
N ARG A 78 4.16 -10.66 8.75
CA ARG A 78 5.53 -10.09 8.67
C ARG A 78 5.70 -8.89 7.73
#